data_AF-A0AAU4G0T5-F1
#
_entry.id   AF-A0AAU4G0T5-F1
#
_cell.length_a   1.000
_cell.length_b   1.000
_cell.length_c   1.000
_cell.angle_alpha   90.00
_cell.angle_beta   90.00
_cell.angle_gamma   90.00
#
_symmetry.space_group_name_H-M   'P 1'
#
loop_
_entity.id
_entity.type
_entity.pdbx_description
1 polymer ?
#
loop_
_entity_poly.entity_id
_entity_poly.type
_entity_poly.pdbx_seq_one_letter_code
_entity_poly.pdbx_strand_id
1 'polypeptide(L)'
;MSDGIKTQYEALGAFATSLDKIEEQLQKSADMVGSCVGDPGIFGITGGQLYGAGASMHCAKARDHLHDYSAKVKDFSDKVRDSAKKYQEGDKDAEDSIMSAAKGLGEVKVK
;
A
#
# COMPACT_ATOMS: atom_id res chain seq x y z
N MET A 1 -28.38 20.10 -7.35
CA MET A 1 -28.35 18.64 -7.50
C MET A 1 -27.74 18.12 -6.22
N SER A 2 -28.43 17.22 -5.50
CA SER A 2 -27.85 16.64 -4.29
C SER A 2 -26.63 15.84 -4.72
N ASP A 3 -25.44 16.24 -4.28
CA ASP A 3 -24.30 15.32 -4.29
C ASP A 3 -24.74 14.13 -3.45
N GLY A 4 -25.09 13.02 -4.09
CA GLY A 4 -25.51 11.80 -3.42
C GLY A 4 -24.42 11.30 -2.48
N ILE A 5 -24.70 10.23 -1.74
CA ILE A 5 -23.69 9.52 -0.97
C ILE A 5 -22.66 8.95 -1.97
N LYS A 6 -21.64 9.73 -2.30
CA LYS A 6 -20.49 9.28 -3.09
C LYS A 6 -19.49 8.70 -2.12
N THR A 7 -19.18 7.43 -2.28
CA THR A 7 -18.08 6.85 -1.54
C THR A 7 -16.78 7.51 -2.02
N GLN A 8 -15.90 7.90 -1.10
CA GLN A 8 -14.64 8.56 -1.45
C GLN A 8 -13.60 7.53 -1.97
N TYR A 9 -13.98 6.67 -2.91
CA TYR A 9 -13.13 5.61 -3.44
C TYR A 9 -11.86 6.17 -4.12
N GLU A 10 -11.92 7.39 -4.67
CA GLU A 10 -10.75 8.08 -5.22
C GLU A 10 -9.69 8.38 -4.13
N ALA A 11 -10.14 8.80 -2.94
CA ALA A 11 -9.25 9.05 -1.81
C ALA A 11 -8.59 7.75 -1.31
N LEU A 12 -9.34 6.64 -1.30
CA LEU A 12 -8.80 5.31 -1.00
C LEU A 12 -7.76 4.88 -2.04
N GLY A 13 -8.02 5.10 -3.33
CA GLY A 13 -7.06 4.83 -4.40
C GLY A 13 -5.77 5.64 -4.24
N ALA A 14 -5.88 6.95 -3.97
CA ALA A 14 -4.72 7.82 -3.73
C ALA A 14 -3.93 7.41 -2.48
N PHE A 15 -4.63 6.97 -1.43
CA PHE A 15 -3.99 6.44 -0.23
C PHE A 15 -3.22 5.14 -0.52
N ALA A 16 -3.80 4.20 -1.26
CA ALA A 16 -3.10 2.98 -1.69
C ALA A 16 -1.82 3.31 -2.50
N THR A 17 -1.89 4.24 -3.45
CA THR A 17 -0.69 4.70 -4.18
C THR A 17 0.36 5.32 -3.26
N SER A 18 -0.05 6.00 -2.19
CA SER A 18 0.89 6.54 -1.20
C SER A 18 1.55 5.43 -0.38
N LEU A 19 0.82 4.38 -0.04
CA LEU A 19 1.36 3.19 0.62
C LEU A 19 2.38 2.46 -0.26
N ASP A 20 2.16 2.38 -1.58
CA ASP A 20 3.14 1.80 -2.51
C ASP A 20 4.48 2.57 -2.49
N LYS A 21 4.43 3.91 -2.39
CA LYS A 21 5.65 4.72 -2.28
C LYS A 21 6.39 4.49 -0.96
N ILE A 22 5.64 4.30 0.13
CA ILE A 22 6.23 3.98 1.44
C ILE A 22 6.88 2.59 1.39
N GLU A 23 6.22 1.62 0.76
CA GLU A 23 6.75 0.27 0.54
C GLU A 23 8.07 0.28 -0.23
N GLU A 24 8.13 1.02 -1.34
CA GLU A 24 9.35 1.19 -2.13
C GLU A 24 10.48 1.83 -1.30
N GLN A 25 10.17 2.84 -0.48
CA GLN A 25 11.15 3.47 0.41
C GLN A 25 11.65 2.54 1.51
N LEU A 26 10.79 1.69 2.05
CA LEU A 26 11.16 0.67 3.03
C LEU A 26 12.07 -0.38 2.42
N GLN A 27 11.79 -0.85 1.19
CA GLN A 27 12.67 -1.76 0.48
C GLN A 27 14.06 -1.14 0.25
N LYS A 28 14.12 0.11 -0.25
CA LYS A 28 15.39 0.82 -0.44
C LYS A 28 16.17 0.99 0.87
N SER A 29 15.47 1.25 1.97
CA SER A 29 16.09 1.35 3.30
C SER A 29 16.60 0.00 3.78
N ALA A 30 15.86 -1.08 3.53
CA ALA A 30 16.30 -2.44 3.83
C ALA A 30 17.59 -2.78 3.08
N ASP A 31 17.62 -2.53 1.76
CA ASP A 31 18.78 -2.78 0.92
C ASP A 31 20.00 -1.97 1.38
N MET A 32 19.80 -0.69 1.72
CA MET A 32 20.85 0.17 2.26
C MET A 32 21.41 -0.39 3.57
N VAL A 33 20.54 -0.73 4.54
CA VAL A 33 20.96 -1.28 5.83
C VAL A 33 21.65 -2.64 5.67
N GLY A 34 21.14 -3.47 4.75
CA GLY A 34 21.77 -4.74 4.37
C GLY A 34 23.12 -4.56 3.68
N SER A 35 23.37 -3.43 3.04
CA SER A 35 24.65 -3.11 2.40
C SER A 35 25.73 -2.60 3.37
N CYS A 36 25.36 -2.13 4.57
CA CYS A 36 26.29 -1.68 5.61
C CYS A 36 27.15 -2.80 6.23
N VAL A 37 26.98 -4.03 5.75
CA VAL A 37 27.55 -5.28 6.27
C VAL A 37 29.00 -5.52 5.84
N GLY A 38 29.54 -4.78 4.87
CA GLY A 38 30.81 -5.15 4.24
C GLY A 38 31.71 -3.99 3.87
N ASP A 39 32.08 -3.13 4.81
CA ASP A 39 33.32 -2.34 4.66
C ASP A 39 34.43 -2.88 5.60
N PRO A 40 35.26 -3.83 5.11
CA PRO A 40 36.45 -4.30 5.82
C PRO A 40 37.46 -3.18 6.14
N GLY A 41 37.37 -2.04 5.45
CA GLY A 41 38.23 -0.88 5.63
C GLY A 41 38.00 -0.13 6.93
N ILE A 42 36.80 -0.21 7.53
CA ILE A 42 36.48 0.50 8.78
C ILE A 42 36.97 -0.26 10.03
N PHE A 43 37.01 -1.60 10.02
CA PHE A 43 37.22 -2.38 11.26
C PHE A 43 38.49 -3.23 11.32
N GLY A 44 39.34 -3.21 10.29
CA GLY A 44 40.66 -3.87 10.28
C GLY A 44 40.61 -5.41 10.25
N ILE A 45 41.67 -6.04 9.76
CA ILE A 45 41.69 -7.46 9.35
C ILE A 45 41.45 -8.45 10.51
N THR A 46 41.77 -8.10 11.76
CA THR A 46 41.67 -9.02 12.92
C THR A 46 40.48 -8.75 13.85
N GLY A 47 40.00 -7.50 13.95
CA GLY A 47 38.79 -7.13 14.70
C GLY A 47 37.53 -7.08 13.81
N GLY A 48 37.70 -6.69 12.56
CA GLY A 48 36.62 -6.56 11.57
C GLY A 48 35.97 -7.86 11.14
N GLN A 49 36.55 -9.03 11.43
CA GLN A 49 35.85 -10.30 11.22
C GLN A 49 34.82 -10.58 12.32
N LEU A 50 35.15 -10.35 13.59
CA LEU A 50 34.23 -10.57 14.72
C LEU A 50 33.19 -9.45 14.83
N TYR A 51 33.64 -8.19 14.76
CA TYR A 51 32.74 -7.03 14.75
C TYR A 51 31.97 -6.94 13.43
N GLY A 52 32.58 -7.31 12.29
CA GLY A 52 31.88 -7.43 11.02
C GLY A 52 30.88 -8.59 11.01
N ALA A 53 31.17 -9.73 11.63
CA ALA A 53 30.18 -10.82 11.78
C ALA A 53 29.00 -10.41 12.67
N GLY A 54 29.24 -9.69 13.76
CA GLY A 54 28.17 -9.17 14.63
C GLY A 54 27.33 -8.08 13.95
N ALA A 55 27.99 -7.05 13.42
CA ALA A 55 27.33 -5.95 12.71
C ALA A 55 26.61 -6.45 11.46
N SER A 56 27.19 -7.39 10.71
CA SER A 56 26.55 -8.02 9.56
C SER A 56 25.28 -8.77 9.91
N MET A 57 25.30 -9.53 11.01
CA MET A 57 24.13 -10.26 11.49
C MET A 57 23.02 -9.31 11.95
N HIS A 58 23.36 -8.22 12.65
CA HIS A 58 22.39 -7.21 13.08
C HIS A 58 21.81 -6.42 11.91
N CYS A 59 22.63 -6.00 10.95
CA CYS A 59 22.19 -5.34 9.73
C CYS A 59 21.36 -6.26 8.82
N ALA A 60 21.74 -7.53 8.69
CA ALA A 60 20.94 -8.53 7.97
C ALA A 60 19.57 -8.73 8.64
N LYS A 61 19.53 -8.84 9.97
CA LYS A 61 18.27 -8.93 10.71
C LYS A 61 17.41 -7.67 10.58
N ALA A 62 18.04 -6.50 10.60
CA ALA A 62 17.33 -5.23 10.40
C ALA A 62 16.77 -5.11 8.97
N ARG A 63 17.54 -5.53 7.95
CA ARG A 63 17.07 -5.64 6.57
C ARG A 63 15.84 -6.55 6.49
N ASP A 64 15.92 -7.75 7.08
CA ASP A 64 14.83 -8.72 7.01
C ASP A 64 13.55 -8.18 7.69
N HIS A 65 13.68 -7.49 8.84
CA HIS A 65 12.55 -6.81 9.47
C HIS A 65 11.95 -5.69 8.62
N LEU A 66 12.77 -4.93 7.89
CA LEU A 66 12.30 -3.88 6.98
C LEU A 66 11.58 -4.47 5.77
N HIS A 67 12.05 -5.60 5.22
CA HIS A 67 11.34 -6.32 4.15
C HIS A 67 10.01 -6.92 4.63
N ASP A 68 9.98 -7.52 5.83
CA ASP A 68 8.74 -8.04 6.41
C ASP A 68 7.72 -6.92 6.58
N TYR A 69 8.16 -5.76 7.07
CA TYR A 69 7.30 -4.60 7.22
C TYR A 69 6.82 -4.05 5.87
N SER A 70 7.70 -3.96 4.87
CA SER A 70 7.33 -3.52 3.52
C SER A 70 6.27 -4.45 2.90
N ALA A 71 6.42 -5.77 3.09
CA ALA A 71 5.44 -6.76 2.65
C ALA A 71 4.06 -6.57 3.32
N LYS A 72 4.02 -6.20 4.60
CA LYS A 72 2.76 -5.86 5.30
C LYS A 72 2.14 -4.57 4.79
N VAL A 73 2.95 -3.56 4.50
CA VAL A 73 2.46 -2.30 3.88
C VAL A 73 1.86 -2.58 2.50
N LYS A 74 2.48 -3.46 1.71
CA LYS A 74 1.94 -3.89 0.41
C LYS A 74 0.59 -4.59 0.52
N ASP A 75 0.48 -5.58 1.41
CA ASP A 75 -0.79 -6.30 1.65
C ASP A 75 -1.90 -5.32 2.11
N PHE A 76 -1.55 -4.33 2.93
CA PHE A 76 -2.50 -3.29 3.31
C PHE A 76 -2.90 -2.39 2.13
N SER A 77 -1.94 -1.95 1.30
CA SER A 77 -2.19 -1.18 0.08
C SER A 77 -3.17 -1.91 -0.85
N ASP A 78 -2.95 -3.21 -1.07
CA ASP A 78 -3.81 -4.03 -1.93
C ASP A 78 -5.23 -4.17 -1.38
N LYS A 79 -5.38 -4.31 -0.06
CA LYS A 79 -6.71 -4.33 0.60
C LYS A 79 -7.44 -3.00 0.51
N VAL A 80 -6.73 -1.89 0.62
CA VAL A 80 -7.31 -0.54 0.42
C VAL A 80 -7.78 -0.39 -1.03
N ARG A 81 -6.97 -0.84 -1.98
CA ARG A 81 -7.29 -0.80 -3.41
C ARG A 81 -8.50 -1.68 -3.75
N ASP A 82 -8.60 -2.87 -3.16
CA ASP A 82 -9.77 -3.74 -3.29
C ASP A 82 -11.03 -3.09 -2.70
N SER A 83 -10.90 -2.46 -1.54
CA SER A 83 -12.00 -1.71 -0.92
C SER A 83 -12.47 -0.55 -1.80
N ALA A 84 -11.55 0.21 -2.39
CA ALA A 84 -11.87 1.29 -3.32
C ALA A 84 -12.67 0.78 -4.52
N LYS A 85 -12.29 -0.35 -5.12
CA LYS A 85 -13.02 -0.96 -6.24
C LYS A 85 -14.45 -1.35 -5.84
N LYS A 86 -14.61 -2.02 -4.70
CA LYS A 86 -15.94 -2.43 -4.20
C LYS A 86 -16.86 -1.25 -3.96
N TYR A 87 -16.32 -0.15 -3.44
CA TYR A 87 -17.08 1.09 -3.26
C TYR A 87 -17.47 1.73 -4.60
N GLN A 88 -16.56 1.77 -5.56
CA GLN A 88 -16.85 2.25 -6.91
C GLN A 88 -17.94 1.42 -7.61
N GLU A 89 -17.86 0.09 -7.51
CA GLU A 89 -18.86 -0.83 -8.06
C GLU A 89 -20.22 -0.63 -7.38
N GLY A 90 -20.24 -0.52 -6.05
CA GLY A 90 -21.46 -0.25 -5.28
C GLY A 90 -22.11 1.09 -5.62
N ASP A 91 -21.33 2.15 -5.82
CA ASP A 91 -21.84 3.46 -6.24
C ASP A 91 -22.49 3.37 -7.64
N LYS A 92 -21.87 2.62 -8.56
CA LYS A 92 -22.39 2.41 -9.91
C LYS A 92 -23.69 1.59 -9.90
N ASP A 93 -23.73 0.50 -9.13
CA ASP A 93 -24.93 -0.34 -9.00
C ASP A 93 -26.10 0.45 -8.39
N ALA A 94 -25.81 1.32 -7.43
CA ALA A 94 -26.79 2.23 -6.85
C ALA A 94 -27.30 3.25 -7.88
N GLU A 95 -26.39 3.84 -8.67
CA GLU A 95 -26.76 4.76 -9.75
C GLU A 95 -27.63 4.09 -10.80
N ASP A 96 -27.24 2.91 -11.28
CA ASP A 96 -28.01 2.13 -12.27
C ASP A 96 -29.40 1.76 -11.73
N SER A 97 -29.49 1.36 -10.47
CA SER A 97 -30.76 1.06 -9.79
C SER A 97 -31.67 2.29 -9.70
N ILE A 98 -31.12 3.45 -9.33
CA ILE A 98 -31.87 4.71 -9.24
C ILE A 98 -32.35 5.15 -10.63
N MET A 99 -31.48 5.09 -11.65
CA MET A 99 -31.82 5.47 -13.03
C MET A 99 -32.90 4.56 -13.61
N SER A 100 -32.83 3.24 -13.35
CA SER A 100 -33.84 2.27 -13.74
C SER A 100 -35.20 2.55 -13.08
N ALA A 101 -35.21 2.79 -11.77
CA ALA A 101 -36.43 3.15 -11.03
C ALA A 101 -37.04 4.48 -11.54
N ALA A 102 -36.20 5.49 -11.80
CA ALA A 102 -36.63 6.78 -12.33
C ALA A 102 -37.28 6.64 -13.72
N LYS A 103 -36.74 5.76 -14.59
CA LYS A 103 -37.33 5.45 -15.90
C LYS A 103 -38.72 4.83 -15.77
N GLY A 104 -38.88 3.86 -14.86
CA GLY A 104 -40.19 3.24 -14.58
C GLY A 104 -41.23 4.23 -14.04
N LEU A 105 -40.83 5.21 -13.23
CA LEU A 105 -41.72 6.28 -12.75
C LEU A 105 -42.17 7.23 -13.86
N GLY A 106 -41.35 7.45 -14.89
CA GLY A 106 -41.72 8.24 -16.07
C GLY A 106 -42.82 7.58 -16.91
N GLU A 107 -42.81 6.24 -16.99
CA GLU A 107 -43.81 5.45 -17.72
C GLU A 107 -45.19 5.42 -17.01
N VAL A 108 -45.22 5.59 -15.68
CA VAL A 108 -46.46 5.59 -14.89
C VAL A 108 -47.20 6.94 -14.92
N LYS A 109 -46.58 8.02 -15.40
CA LYS A 109 -47.19 9.37 -15.47
C LYS A 109 -48.10 9.63 -16.69
N VAL A 110 -48.61 8.60 -17.35
CA VAL A 110 -49.61 8.74 -18.42
C VAL A 110 -50.87 7.97 -18.08
N LYS A 111 -51.73 8.58 -17.26
CA LYS A 111 -53.20 8.48 -17.33
C LYS A 111 -53.82 9.79 -16.88
#